data_AF-A0A843KK16-F1
#
_entry.id   AF-A0A843KK16-F1
#
_cell.length_a   1.000
_cell.length_b   1.000
_cell.length_c   1.000
_cell.angle_alpha   90.00
_cell.angle_beta   90.00
_cell.angle_gamma   90.00
#
_symmetry.space_group_name_H-M   'P 1'
#
loop_
_entity.id
_entity.type
_entity.pdbx_description
1 polymer ?
#
loop_
_entity_poly.entity_id
_entity_poly.type
_entity_poly.pdbx_seq_one_letter_code
_entity_poly.pdbx_strand_id
1 'polypeptide(L)'
;MPKPINVEKGLELSILIAALGGALLFVGISDALDWMVDLGGWGFYAGAVGVISLIVGVIWMFSVVQRMRRFDVLMREKSKAVFVRSLDDIEYTAWRLPSKYDELLADKKREMGVK
;
A
#
# COMPACT_ATOMS: atom_id res chain seq x y z
N MET A 1 -0.13 6.33 20.68
CA MET A 1 1.21 6.61 20.12
C MET A 1 1.03 6.92 18.64
N PRO A 2 1.73 7.93 18.09
CA PRO A 2 1.68 8.19 16.65
C PRO A 2 2.25 6.99 15.89
N LYS A 3 1.55 6.54 14.84
CA LYS A 3 2.00 5.44 13.99
C LYS A 3 3.21 5.88 13.15
N PRO A 4 4.14 4.98 12.81
CA PRO A 4 5.28 5.33 11.96
C PRO A 4 4.81 5.72 10.55
N ILE A 5 5.50 6.69 9.94
CA ILE A 5 5.14 7.29 8.64
C ILE A 5 5.03 6.22 7.53
N ASN A 6 5.85 5.17 7.58
CA ASN A 6 5.79 4.06 6.62
C ASN A 6 4.46 3.30 6.64
N VAL A 7 3.75 3.30 7.77
CA VAL A 7 2.43 2.67 7.91
C VAL A 7 1.34 3.66 7.51
N GLU A 8 1.47 4.91 7.94
CA GLU A 8 0.46 5.95 7.70
C GLU A 8 0.38 6.36 6.22
N LYS A 9 1.54 6.47 5.56
CA LYS A 9 1.67 6.85 4.14
C LYS A 9 2.16 5.71 3.26
N GLY A 10 2.06 4.47 3.72
CA GLY A 10 2.58 3.31 3.00
C GLY A 10 2.04 3.15 1.57
N LEU A 11 0.75 3.46 1.36
CA LEU A 11 0.14 3.47 0.04
C LEU A 11 0.72 4.59 -0.84
N GLU A 12 0.77 5.82 -0.33
CA GLU A 12 1.34 6.98 -1.04
C GLU A 12 2.80 6.73 -1.46
N LEU A 13 3.61 6.22 -0.54
CA LEU A 13 5.01 5.86 -0.80
C LEU A 13 5.14 4.78 -1.87
N SER A 14 4.29 3.74 -1.82
CA SER A 14 4.30 2.68 -2.84
C SER A 14 3.91 3.19 -4.22
N ILE A 15 2.94 4.13 -4.29
CA ILE A 15 2.54 4.79 -5.54
C ILE A 15 3.68 5.66 -6.07
N LEU A 16 4.34 6.44 -5.21
CA LEU A 16 5.47 7.27 -5.61
C LEU A 16 6.63 6.45 -6.17
N ILE A 17 6.99 5.35 -5.50
CA ILE A 17 8.05 4.43 -5.97
C ILE A 17 7.66 3.80 -7.31
N ALA A 18 6.40 3.36 -7.45
CA ALA A 18 5.92 2.79 -8.71
C ALA A 18 5.90 3.84 -9.84
N ALA A 19 5.46 5.07 -9.57
CA ALA A 19 5.42 6.16 -10.54
C ALA A 19 6.83 6.55 -10.98
N LEU A 20 7.77 6.66 -10.04
CA LEU A 20 9.17 6.95 -10.33
C LEU A 20 9.82 5.80 -11.13
N GLY A 21 9.54 4.55 -10.78
CA GLY A 21 9.97 3.39 -11.56
C GLY A 21 9.41 3.40 -12.98
N GLY A 22 8.14 3.76 -13.14
CA GLY A 22 7.49 3.91 -14.45
C GLY A 22 8.12 5.02 -15.29
N ALA A 23 8.43 6.17 -14.68
CA ALA A 23 9.12 7.25 -15.37
C ALA A 23 10.54 6.86 -15.82
N LEU A 24 11.31 6.19 -14.96
CA LEU A 24 12.65 5.70 -15.31
C LEU A 24 12.61 4.64 -16.41
N LEU A 25 11.64 3.74 -16.35
CA LEU A 25 11.41 2.75 -17.39
C LEU A 25 11.05 3.41 -18.73
N PHE A 26 10.19 4.43 -18.70
CA PHE A 26 9.84 5.21 -19.88
C PHE A 26 11.08 5.88 -20.49
N VAL A 27 11.91 6.54 -19.68
CA VAL A 27 13.17 7.15 -20.13
C VAL A 27 14.10 6.11 -20.74
N GLY A 28 14.26 4.94 -20.11
CA GLY A 28 15.10 3.87 -20.65
C GLY A 28 14.60 3.30 -21.98
N ILE A 29 13.28 3.19 -22.17
CA ILE A 29 12.68 2.77 -23.44
C ILE A 29 12.86 3.85 -24.51
N SER A 30 12.65 5.12 -24.15
CA SER A 30 12.83 6.24 -25.07
C SER A 30 14.25 6.35 -25.60
N ASP A 31 15.25 6.05 -24.76
CA ASP A 31 16.66 5.93 -25.14
C ASP A 31 16.91 4.73 -26.05
N ALA A 32 16.40 3.54 -25.68
CA ALA A 32 16.57 2.33 -26.49
C ALA A 32 15.95 2.42 -27.89
N LEU A 33 14.89 3.24 -28.05
CA LEU A 33 14.22 3.47 -29.33
C LEU A 33 14.73 4.71 -30.06
N ASP A 34 15.68 5.44 -29.48
CA ASP A 34 16.26 6.68 -30.02
C ASP A 34 15.19 7.71 -30.45
N TRP A 35 14.08 7.74 -29.70
CA TRP A 35 12.89 8.51 -30.09
C TRP A 35 12.84 9.89 -29.44
N MET A 36 13.24 10.00 -28.17
CA MET A 36 13.02 11.22 -27.38
C MET A 36 14.21 11.66 -26.53
N VAL A 37 15.06 10.73 -26.11
CA VAL A 37 16.22 11.00 -25.24
C VAL A 37 17.37 10.15 -25.77
N ASP A 38 18.57 10.72 -25.86
CA ASP A 38 19.81 9.99 -26.13
C ASP A 38 20.74 10.17 -24.93
N LEU A 39 20.90 9.10 -24.17
CA LEU A 39 21.71 8.95 -22.96
C LEU A 39 23.02 8.20 -23.24
N GLY A 40 23.36 7.94 -24.50
CA GLY A 40 24.64 7.35 -24.90
C GLY A 40 24.92 5.99 -24.23
N GLY A 41 23.87 5.20 -23.96
CA GLY A 41 23.96 3.88 -23.32
C GLY A 41 23.60 3.85 -21.83
N TRP A 42 23.39 5.00 -21.18
CA TRP A 42 22.90 5.04 -19.79
C TRP A 42 21.40 4.70 -19.67
N GLY A 43 20.61 4.80 -20.75
CA GLY A 43 19.19 4.48 -20.70
C GLY A 43 18.90 3.01 -20.44
N PHE A 44 19.80 2.08 -20.81
CA PHE A 44 19.67 0.67 -20.41
C PHE A 44 19.64 0.51 -18.88
N TYR A 45 20.54 1.19 -18.17
CA TYR A 45 20.58 1.15 -16.70
C TYR A 45 19.38 1.87 -16.08
N ALA A 46 18.97 3.01 -16.65
CA ALA A 46 17.75 3.72 -16.21
C ALA A 46 16.50 2.84 -16.36
N GLY A 47 16.38 2.14 -17.49
CA GLY A 47 15.30 1.19 -17.75
C GLY A 47 15.31 0.02 -16.76
N ALA A 48 16.49 -0.58 -16.51
CA ALA A 48 16.64 -1.68 -15.55
C ALA A 48 16.25 -1.26 -14.13
N VAL A 49 16.68 -0.08 -13.66
CA VAL A 49 16.28 0.47 -12.35
C VAL A 49 14.78 0.76 -12.32
N GLY A 50 14.21 1.24 -13.42
CA GLY A 50 12.77 1.45 -13.57
C GLY A 50 11.97 0.17 -13.40
N VAL A 51 12.37 -0.92 -14.05
CA VAL A 51 11.74 -2.25 -13.91
C VAL A 51 11.79 -2.73 -12.47
N ILE A 52 12.96 -2.68 -11.82
CA ILE A 52 13.13 -3.14 -10.44
C ILE A 52 12.25 -2.32 -9.49
N SER A 53 12.26 -1.01 -9.63
CA SER A 53 11.46 -0.09 -8.80
C SER A 53 9.96 -0.32 -8.98
N LEU A 54 9.50 -0.60 -10.20
CA LEU A 54 8.11 -0.98 -10.47
C LEU A 54 7.72 -2.28 -9.78
N ILE A 55 8.56 -3.32 -9.87
CA ILE A 55 8.29 -4.60 -9.21
C ILE A 55 8.14 -4.39 -7.69
N VAL A 56 9.08 -3.68 -7.07
CA VAL A 56 9.04 -3.38 -5.63
C VAL A 56 7.80 -2.56 -5.27
N GLY A 57 7.53 -1.49 -6.03
CA GLY A 57 6.38 -0.62 -5.82
C GLY A 57 5.05 -1.38 -5.91
N VAL A 58 4.88 -2.24 -6.91
CA VAL A 58 3.68 -3.06 -7.12
C VAL A 58 3.52 -4.09 -6.00
N ILE A 59 4.58 -4.80 -5.60
CA ILE A 59 4.51 -5.78 -4.51
C ILE A 59 4.11 -5.10 -3.20
N TRP A 60 4.74 -3.96 -2.88
CA TRP A 60 4.41 -3.20 -1.68
C TRP A 60 2.97 -2.68 -1.72
N MET A 61 2.54 -2.10 -2.84
CA MET A 61 1.17 -1.64 -3.03
C MET A 61 0.18 -2.78 -2.83
N PHE A 62 0.40 -3.95 -3.45
CA PHE A 62 -0.45 -5.12 -3.28
C PHE A 62 -0.52 -5.56 -1.82
N SER A 63 0.61 -5.57 -1.11
CA SER A 63 0.64 -5.94 0.31
C SER A 63 -0.16 -4.98 1.21
N VAL A 64 -0.20 -3.69 0.88
CA VAL A 64 -0.97 -2.67 1.60
C VAL A 64 -2.46 -2.85 1.30
N VAL A 65 -2.81 -3.00 0.02
CA VAL A 65 -4.20 -3.22 -0.42
C VAL A 65 -4.77 -4.51 0.16
N GLN A 66 -4.00 -5.59 0.23
CA GLN A 66 -4.44 -6.85 0.81
C GLN A 66 -4.74 -6.70 2.32
N ARG A 67 -3.94 -5.93 3.06
CA ARG A 67 -4.19 -5.62 4.47
C ARG A 67 -5.47 -4.80 4.65
N MET A 68 -5.68 -3.78 3.81
CA MET A 68 -6.91 -2.97 3.82
C MET A 68 -8.14 -3.82 3.52
N ARG A 69 -8.08 -4.70 2.50
CA ARG A 69 -9.18 -5.62 2.17
C ARG A 69 -9.49 -6.59 3.30
N ARG A 70 -8.47 -7.15 3.96
CA ARG A 70 -8.67 -8.06 5.09
C ARG A 70 -9.38 -7.36 6.24
N PHE A 71 -9.02 -6.12 6.53
CA PHE A 71 -9.73 -5.31 7.52
C PHE A 71 -11.19 -5.06 7.10
N ASP A 72 -11.44 -4.68 5.85
CA ASP A 72 -12.81 -4.45 5.34
C ASP A 72 -13.68 -5.71 5.46
N VAL A 73 -13.15 -6.88 5.14
CA VAL A 73 -13.89 -8.15 5.29
C VAL A 73 -14.26 -8.40 6.76
N LEU A 74 -13.34 -8.21 7.69
CA LEU A 74 -13.61 -8.40 9.11
C LEU A 74 -14.61 -7.35 9.64
N MET A 75 -14.52 -6.12 9.16
CA MET A 75 -15.44 -5.04 9.50
C MET A 75 -16.82 -5.17 8.86
N ARG A 76 -17.04 -6.04 7.88
CA ARG A 76 -18.38 -6.31 7.34
C ARG A 76 -19.20 -7.27 8.19
N GLU A 77 -18.60 -7.91 9.18
CA GLU A 77 -19.29 -8.85 10.05
C GLU A 77 -20.45 -8.16 10.78
N LYS A 78 -21.62 -8.80 10.76
CA LYS A 78 -22.87 -8.28 11.35
C LYS A 78 -23.19 -8.95 12.69
N SER A 79 -22.63 -10.13 12.96
CA SER A 79 -22.85 -10.83 14.23
C SER A 79 -21.93 -10.32 15.32
N LYS A 80 -22.50 -9.85 16.44
CA LYS A 80 -21.74 -9.38 17.62
C LYS A 80 -20.81 -10.45 18.18
N ALA A 81 -21.29 -11.69 18.27
CA ALA A 81 -20.49 -12.80 18.83
C ALA A 81 -19.27 -13.14 17.97
N VAL A 82 -19.43 -13.10 16.64
CA VAL A 82 -18.33 -13.35 15.70
C VAL A 82 -17.34 -12.18 15.72
N PHE A 83 -17.84 -10.94 15.76
CA PHE A 83 -17.02 -9.74 15.86
C PHE A 83 -16.18 -9.70 17.14
N VAL A 84 -16.75 -10.05 18.30
CA VAL A 84 -15.99 -10.12 19.56
C VAL A 84 -14.91 -11.21 19.49
N ARG A 85 -15.20 -12.35 18.86
CA ARG A 85 -14.23 -13.43 18.68
C ARG A 85 -13.06 -13.04 17.77
N SER A 86 -13.31 -12.24 16.73
CA SER A 86 -12.28 -11.76 15.81
C SER A 86 -11.71 -10.39 16.19
N LEU A 87 -12.09 -9.82 17.34
CA LEU A 87 -11.73 -8.47 17.72
C LEU A 87 -10.21 -8.29 17.81
N ASP A 88 -9.52 -9.25 18.43
CA ASP A 88 -8.06 -9.24 18.55
C ASP A 88 -7.38 -9.22 17.17
N ASP A 89 -7.88 -10.00 16.21
CA ASP A 89 -7.37 -10.03 14.84
C ASP A 89 -7.63 -8.70 14.11
N ILE A 90 -8.79 -8.08 14.38
CA ILE A 90 -9.18 -6.79 13.80
C ILE A 90 -8.29 -5.68 14.37
N GLU A 91 -8.08 -5.64 15.68
CA GLU A 91 -7.18 -4.70 16.34
C GLU A 91 -5.75 -4.85 15.85
N TYR A 92 -5.26 -6.08 15.73
CA TYR A 92 -3.95 -6.36 15.17
C TYR A 92 -3.81 -5.86 13.72
N THR A 93 -4.85 -6.05 12.91
CA THR A 93 -4.87 -5.58 11.53
C THR A 93 -4.97 -4.06 11.46
N ALA A 94 -5.79 -3.42 12.30
CA ALA A 94 -5.94 -1.98 12.40
C ALA A 94 -4.63 -1.29 12.81
N TRP A 95 -3.89 -1.89 13.76
CA TRP A 95 -2.60 -1.37 14.20
C TRP A 95 -1.57 -1.29 13.06
N ARG A 96 -1.64 -2.21 12.09
CA ARG A 96 -0.80 -2.24 10.88
C ARG A 96 -1.29 -1.36 9.74
N LEU A 97 -2.44 -0.70 9.90
CA LEU A 97 -3.06 0.18 8.92
C LEU A 97 -2.95 1.65 9.37
N PRO A 98 -3.20 2.63 8.47
CA PRO A 98 -3.26 4.04 8.83
C PRO A 98 -4.20 4.34 10.00
N SER A 99 -3.93 5.42 10.74
CA SER A 99 -4.70 5.88 11.91
C SER A 99 -6.21 5.96 11.69
N LYS A 100 -6.65 6.35 10.48
CA LYS A 100 -8.06 6.34 10.05
C LYS A 100 -8.80 5.01 10.31
N TYR A 101 -8.09 3.87 10.23
CA TYR A 101 -8.68 2.56 10.46
C TYR A 101 -8.95 2.26 11.94
N ASP A 102 -8.22 2.91 12.85
CA ASP A 102 -8.49 2.81 14.28
C ASP A 102 -9.80 3.52 14.64
N GLU A 103 -10.07 4.67 13.99
CA GLU A 103 -11.33 5.41 14.14
C GLU A 103 -12.52 4.59 13.66
N LEU A 104 -12.40 3.99 12.46
CA LEU A 104 -13.43 3.10 11.91
C LEU A 104 -13.72 1.91 12.84
N LEU A 105 -12.68 1.34 13.45
CA LEU A 105 -12.83 0.26 14.42
C LEU A 105 -13.56 0.73 15.69
N ALA A 106 -13.19 1.91 16.20
CA ALA A 106 -13.81 2.49 17.39
C ALA A 106 -15.31 2.78 17.18
N ASP A 107 -15.68 3.30 16.02
CA ASP A 107 -17.07 3.53 15.65
C ASP A 107 -17.87 2.21 15.60
N LYS A 108 -17.30 1.18 14.98
CA LYS A 108 -17.95 -0.14 14.93
C LYS A 108 -18.05 -0.81 16.30
N LYS A 109 -17.06 -0.66 17.17
CA LYS A 109 -17.14 -1.11 18.58
C LYS A 109 -18.32 -0.46 19.29
N ARG A 110 -18.52 0.85 19.10
CA ARG A 110 -19.66 1.60 19.65
C ARG A 110 -20.99 1.08 19.10
N GLU A 111 -21.11 0.87 17.79
CA GLU A 111 -22.32 0.30 17.16
C GLU A 111 -22.69 -1.06 17.74
N MET A 112 -21.69 -1.92 17.97
CA MET A 112 -21.89 -3.28 18.48
C MET A 112 -22.03 -3.34 20.01
N GLY A 113 -21.88 -2.21 20.72
CA GLY A 113 -21.90 -2.13 22.18
C GLY A 113 -20.80 -2.99 22.82
N VAL A 114 -19.60 -2.93 22.25
CA VAL A 114 -18.37 -3.56 22.76
C VAL A 114 -17.47 -2.43 23.28
N LYS A 115 -16.87 -2.60 24.45
CA LYS A 115 -15.94 -1.61 25.03
C LYS A 115 -14.59 -1.61 24.31
#